data_AF-A0A553AKP1-F1
#
_entry.id   AF-A0A553AKP1-F1
#
_cell.length_a   1.000
_cell.length_b   1.000
_cell.length_c   1.000
_cell.angle_alpha   90.00
_cell.angle_beta   90.00
_cell.angle_gamma   90.00
#
_symmetry.space_group_name_H-M   'P 1'
#
loop_
_entity.id
_entity.type
_entity.pdbx_description
1 polymer ?
#
loop_
_entity_poly.entity_id
_entity_poly.type
_entity_poly.pdbx_seq_one_letter_code
_entity_poly.pdbx_strand_id
1 'polypeptide(L)'
;MLLLLAGAVIGVGIGFLFAPDKGTRTRKKLKGGFDDAKKEIKHQYLNATEDLKLKFFSKKDDLQETYDHLVSNFNHNTEDVIAFLEEKLFSLREQNIKYPNNL
;
A
#
# COMPACT_ATOMS: atom_id res chain seq x y z
N MET A 1 -3.13 -11.25 4.66
CA MET A 1 -3.89 -10.52 3.62
C MET A 1 -4.32 -9.10 3.98
N LEU A 2 -4.65 -8.78 5.24
CA LEU A 2 -5.07 -7.41 5.65
C LEU A 2 -4.05 -6.31 5.29
N LEU A 3 -2.75 -6.61 5.34
CA LEU A 3 -1.67 -5.70 4.93
C LEU A 3 -1.73 -5.32 3.43
N LEU A 4 -2.12 -6.25 2.55
CA LEU A 4 -2.22 -6.01 1.11
C LEU A 4 -3.41 -5.11 0.78
N LEU A 5 -4.56 -5.35 1.42
CA LEU A 5 -5.77 -4.53 1.25
C LEU A 5 -5.56 -3.10 1.78
N ALA A 6 -4.87 -2.94 2.90
CA ALA A 6 -4.50 -1.63 3.42
C ALA A 6 -3.57 -0.85 2.47
N GLY A 7 -2.66 -1.54 1.77
CA GLY A 7 -1.76 -0.93 0.80
C GLY A 7 -2.46 -0.45 -0.48
N ALA A 8 -3.49 -1.17 -0.93
CA ALA A 8 -4.20 -0.85 -2.17
C ALA A 8 -4.97 0.49 -2.12
N VAL A 9 -5.62 0.80 -0.98
CA VAL A 9 -6.38 2.06 -0.81
C VAL A 9 -5.46 3.29 -0.84
N ILE A 10 -4.29 3.20 -0.21
CA ILE A 10 -3.30 4.30 -0.20
C ILE A 10 -2.78 4.56 -1.62
N GLY A 11 -2.56 3.50 -2.41
CA GLY A 11 -2.11 3.59 -3.79
C GLY A 11 -3.10 4.31 -4.71
N VAL A 12 -4.40 4.03 -4.58
CA VAL A 12 -5.45 4.71 -5.36
C VAL A 12 -5.62 6.16 -4.91
N GLY A 13 -5.56 6.44 -3.60
CA GLY A 13 -5.68 7.81 -3.07
C GLY A 13 -4.54 8.73 -3.54
N ILE A 14 -3.30 8.23 -3.50
CA ILE A 14 -2.12 8.96 -3.99
C ILE A 14 -2.15 9.05 -5.52
N GLY A 15 -2.45 7.96 -6.23
CA GLY A 15 -2.50 7.94 -7.70
C GLY A 15 -3.58 8.85 -8.29
N PHE A 16 -4.73 8.92 -7.63
CA PHE A 16 -5.82 9.84 -7.97
C PHE A 16 -5.47 11.29 -7.62
N LEU A 17 -4.84 11.55 -6.46
CA LEU A 17 -4.39 12.88 -6.06
C LEU A 17 -3.25 13.42 -6.94
N PHE A 18 -2.42 12.54 -7.50
CA PHE A 18 -1.32 12.90 -8.41
C PHE A 18 -1.77 13.13 -9.85
N ALA A 19 -3.04 12.88 -10.22
CA ALA A 19 -3.56 13.17 -11.55
C ALA A 19 -3.25 14.65 -11.88
N PRO A 20 -2.29 14.92 -12.80
CA PRO A 20 -1.70 16.23 -12.91
C PRO A 20 -2.63 17.14 -13.70
N ASP A 21 -3.59 17.74 -12.99
CA ASP A 21 -4.49 18.69 -13.60
C ASP A 21 -3.77 20.01 -13.92
N LYS A 22 -4.23 20.62 -15.00
CA LYS A 22 -3.46 21.45 -15.93
C LYS A 22 -2.81 22.70 -15.28
N GLY A 23 -1.49 22.86 -15.45
CA GLY A 23 -0.87 24.20 -15.46
C GLY A 23 0.50 24.36 -14.79
N THR A 24 1.35 25.17 -15.43
CA THR A 24 2.69 25.63 -14.97
C THR A 24 2.67 26.28 -13.57
N ARG A 25 1.55 26.91 -13.17
CA ARG A 25 1.36 27.49 -11.83
C ARG A 25 1.26 26.43 -10.73
N THR A 26 0.53 25.34 -10.98
CA THR A 26 0.38 24.23 -10.03
C THR A 26 1.70 23.50 -9.85
N ARG A 27 2.46 23.26 -10.94
CA ARG A 27 3.78 22.60 -10.87
C ARG A 27 4.81 23.40 -10.07
N LYS A 28 4.78 24.75 -10.11
CA LYS A 28 5.66 25.61 -9.28
C LYS A 28 5.32 25.51 -7.79
N LYS A 29 4.02 25.57 -7.43
CA LYS A 29 3.56 25.45 -6.03
C LYS A 29 3.80 24.05 -5.47
N LEU A 30 3.53 23.02 -6.27
CA LEU A 30 3.79 21.63 -5.92
C LEU A 30 5.28 21.39 -5.70
N LYS A 31 6.15 21.89 -6.58
CA LYS A 31 7.61 21.71 -6.43
C LYS A 31 8.16 22.40 -5.17
N GLY A 32 7.69 23.62 -4.85
CA GLY A 32 8.07 24.30 -3.61
C GLY A 32 7.62 23.55 -2.35
N GLY A 33 6.32 23.22 -2.25
CA GLY A 33 5.80 22.49 -1.09
C GLY A 33 6.31 21.05 -1.00
N PHE A 34 6.58 20.41 -2.13
CA PHE A 34 7.15 19.07 -2.18
C PHE A 34 8.62 19.05 -1.79
N ASP A 35 9.43 20.04 -2.20
CA ASP A 35 10.84 20.11 -1.80
C ASP A 35 10.97 20.32 -0.29
N ASP A 36 10.11 21.15 0.32
CA ASP A 36 10.08 21.36 1.77
C ASP A 36 9.62 20.11 2.53
N ALA A 37 8.49 19.52 2.12
CA ALA A 37 7.98 18.28 2.72
C ALA A 37 8.98 17.13 2.56
N LYS A 38 9.63 17.01 1.39
CA LYS A 38 10.66 16.01 1.12
C LYS A 38 11.86 16.19 2.05
N LYS A 39 12.25 17.42 2.38
CA LYS A 39 13.40 17.69 3.27
C LYS A 39 13.11 17.22 4.69
N GLU A 40 11.91 17.48 5.18
CA GLU A 40 11.42 17.04 6.49
C GLU A 40 11.28 15.52 6.55
N ILE A 41 10.66 14.91 5.53
CA ILE A 41 10.53 13.46 5.41
C ILE A 41 11.89 12.80 5.27
N LYS A 42 12.83 13.35 4.49
CA LYS A 42 14.16 12.75 4.28
C LYS A 42 14.95 12.64 5.58
N HIS A 43 14.85 13.63 6.48
CA HIS A 43 15.51 13.57 7.78
C HIS A 43 14.96 12.44 8.66
N GLN A 44 13.64 12.29 8.72
CA GLN A 44 13.00 11.23 9.52
C GLN A 44 13.14 9.85 8.86
N TYR A 45 13.08 9.82 7.53
CA TYR A 45 13.19 8.61 6.72
C TYR A 45 14.59 8.02 6.78
N LEU A 46 15.67 8.81 6.79
CA LEU A 46 17.03 8.27 6.84
C LEU A 46 17.25 7.37 8.07
N ASN A 47 16.79 7.81 9.25
CA ASN A 47 16.92 7.04 10.48
C ASN A 47 15.98 5.81 10.48
N ALA A 48 14.70 6.00 10.10
CA ALA A 48 13.75 4.89 10.03
C ALA A 48 14.11 3.84 8.97
N THR A 49 14.77 4.25 7.89
CA THR A 49 15.19 3.38 6.79
C THR A 49 16.34 2.48 7.18
N GLU A 50 17.22 2.90 8.07
CA GLU A 50 18.33 2.05 8.54
C GLU A 50 17.79 0.87 9.37
N ASP A 51 16.89 1.15 10.31
CA ASP A 51 16.19 0.13 11.11
C ASP A 51 15.28 -0.76 10.26
N LEU A 52 14.57 -0.16 9.30
CA LEU A 52 13.76 -0.92 8.34
C LEU A 52 14.64 -1.76 7.44
N LYS A 53 15.77 -1.27 6.94
CA LYS A 53 16.70 -2.04 6.10
C LYS A 53 17.21 -3.25 6.84
N LEU A 54 17.68 -3.10 8.08
CA LEU A 54 18.14 -4.24 8.88
C LEU A 54 17.04 -5.29 9.04
N LYS A 55 15.84 -4.88 9.45
CA LYS A 55 14.68 -5.78 9.57
C LYS A 55 14.26 -6.39 8.24
N PHE A 56 14.36 -5.64 7.15
CA PHE A 56 13.97 -6.06 5.81
C PHE A 56 14.99 -7.04 5.22
N PHE A 57 16.29 -6.82 5.42
CA PHE A 57 17.34 -7.76 5.06
C PHE A 57 17.21 -9.06 5.85
N SER A 58 16.95 -9.00 7.16
CA SER A 58 16.69 -10.19 7.98
C SER A 58 15.40 -10.92 7.62
N LYS A 59 14.41 -10.24 7.04
CA LYS A 59 13.13 -10.83 6.60
C LYS A 59 13.04 -11.04 5.09
N LYS A 60 14.11 -10.81 4.36
CA LYS A 60 14.13 -10.87 2.89
C LYS A 60 13.86 -12.28 2.39
N ASP A 61 14.33 -13.28 3.12
CA ASP A 61 14.13 -14.69 2.79
C ASP A 61 12.67 -15.11 3.04
N ASP A 62 12.10 -14.79 4.21
CA ASP A 62 10.65 -14.98 4.49
C ASP A 62 9.76 -14.30 3.43
N LEU A 63 10.17 -13.12 2.98
CA LEU A 63 9.43 -12.31 2.01
C LEU A 63 9.57 -12.86 0.58
N GLN A 64 10.74 -13.37 0.20
CA GLN A 64 10.94 -14.10 -1.06
C GLN A 64 10.12 -15.39 -1.08
N GLU A 65 10.13 -16.17 0.00
CA GLU A 65 9.32 -17.39 0.09
C GLU A 65 7.82 -17.06 -0.02
N THR A 66 7.36 -16.02 0.69
CA THR A 66 5.97 -15.56 0.59
C THR A 66 5.63 -15.03 -0.81
N TYR A 67 6.57 -14.32 -1.45
CA TYR A 67 6.40 -13.77 -2.80
C TYR A 67 6.33 -14.89 -3.84
N ASP A 68 7.25 -15.84 -3.81
CA ASP A 68 7.28 -16.99 -4.71
C ASP A 68 6.03 -17.86 -4.51
N HIS A 69 5.60 -18.06 -3.26
CA HIS A 69 4.35 -18.76 -2.95
C HIS A 69 3.13 -18.01 -3.49
N LEU A 70 3.07 -16.68 -3.34
CA LEU A 70 2.01 -15.86 -3.93
C LEU A 70 2.02 -15.98 -5.45
N VAL A 71 3.14 -15.71 -6.12
CA VAL A 71 3.27 -15.75 -7.59
C VAL A 71 2.95 -17.13 -8.14
N SER A 72 3.42 -18.19 -7.48
CA SER A 72 3.09 -19.57 -7.83
C SER A 72 1.59 -19.84 -7.72
N ASN A 73 0.94 -19.38 -6.64
CA ASN A 73 -0.51 -19.48 -6.46
C ASN A 73 -1.30 -18.62 -7.47
N PHE A 74 -0.79 -17.45 -7.86
CA PHE A 74 -1.42 -16.57 -8.85
C PHE A 74 -1.40 -17.18 -10.26
N ASN A 75 -0.30 -17.82 -10.64
CA ASN A 75 -0.13 -18.35 -11.99
C ASN A 75 -0.86 -19.69 -12.22
N HIS A 76 -1.09 -20.48 -11.16
CA HIS A 76 -1.76 -21.77 -11.30
C HIS A 76 -3.30 -21.65 -11.36
N ASN A 77 -3.94 -20.79 -10.55
CA ASN A 77 -5.40 -20.74 -10.45
C ASN A 77 -5.92 -19.32 -10.18
N THR A 78 -5.95 -18.46 -11.20
CA THR A 78 -6.55 -17.11 -11.09
C THR A 78 -8.00 -17.15 -10.55
N GLU A 79 -8.75 -18.23 -10.79
CA GLU A 79 -10.10 -18.46 -10.25
C GLU A 79 -10.11 -18.60 -8.72
N ASP A 80 -9.15 -19.32 -8.12
CA ASP A 80 -9.05 -19.50 -6.66
C ASP A 80 -8.75 -18.17 -5.95
N VAL A 81 -7.98 -17.29 -6.60
CA VAL A 81 -7.68 -15.95 -6.09
C VAL A 81 -8.92 -15.06 -6.13
N ILE A 82 -9.70 -15.11 -7.21
CA ILE A 82 -10.96 -14.37 -7.32
C ILE A 82 -11.92 -14.84 -6.22
N ALA A 83 -12.08 -16.15 -6.04
CA ALA A 83 -12.92 -16.72 -4.99
C ALA A 83 -12.47 -16.28 -3.59
N PHE A 84 -11.16 -16.29 -3.32
CA PHE A 84 -10.62 -15.86 -2.03
C PHE A 84 -10.81 -14.35 -1.78
N LEU A 85 -10.65 -13.51 -2.81
CA LEU A 85 -10.91 -12.07 -2.71
C LEU A 85 -12.40 -11.76 -2.51
N GLU A 86 -13.29 -12.50 -3.18
CA GLU A 86 -14.74 -12.43 -2.97
C GLU A 86 -15.14 -12.85 -1.56
N GLU A 87 -14.56 -13.92 -1.03
CA GLU A 87 -14.76 -14.37 0.36
C GLU A 87 -14.27 -13.33 1.38
N LYS A 88 -13.10 -12.71 1.13
CA LYS A 88 -12.59 -11.62 1.97
C LYS A 88 -13.46 -10.37 1.89
N LEU A 89 -13.95 -10.01 0.70
CA LEU A 89 -14.89 -8.90 0.52
C LEU A 89 -16.23 -9.17 1.23
N PHE A 90 -16.74 -10.39 1.13
CA PHE A 90 -17.99 -10.78 1.79
C PHE A 90 -17.85 -10.75 3.31
N SER A 91 -16.78 -11.35 3.84
CA SER A 91 -16.51 -11.35 5.29
C SER A 91 -16.22 -9.94 5.83
N LEU A 92 -15.65 -9.02 5.05
CA LEU A 92 -15.47 -7.61 5.44
C LEU A 92 -16.78 -6.81 5.39
N ARG A 93 -17.67 -7.10 4.44
CA ARG A 93 -19.03 -6.53 4.40
C ARG A 93 -19.87 -7.04 5.57
N GLU A 94 -19.82 -8.32 5.86
CA GLU A 94 -20.56 -8.94 6.97
C GLU A 94 -20.06 -8.41 8.32
N GLN A 95 -18.74 -8.24 8.51
CA GLN A 95 -18.19 -7.62 9.72
C GLN A 95 -18.63 -6.15 9.89
N ASN A 96 -18.72 -5.38 8.80
CA ASN A 96 -19.27 -4.01 8.85
C ASN A 96 -20.78 -3.97 9.17
N ILE A 97 -21.54 -5.00 8.79
CA ILE A 97 -22.98 -5.10 9.07
C ILE A 97 -23.24 -5.65 10.48
N LYS A 98 -22.39 -6.55 10.98
CA LYS A 98 -22.51 -7.21 12.30
C LYS A 98 -22.01 -6.33 13.45
N TYR A 99 -21.09 -5.41 13.17
CA TYR A 99 -20.70 -4.31 14.06
C TYR A 99 -20.86 -2.99 13.31
N PRO A 100 -22.09 -2.48 13.13
CA PRO A 100 -22.26 -1.12 12.66
C PRO A 100 -21.59 -0.22 13.69
N ASN A 101 -20.62 0.58 13.25
CA ASN A 101 -19.83 1.48 14.08
C ASN A 101 -20.71 2.09 15.19
N ASN A 102 -20.43 1.70 16.42
CA ASN A 102 -20.78 2.42 17.64
C ASN A 102 -19.92 3.70 17.68
N LEU A 103 -20.29 4.67 16.85
CA LEU A 103 -20.08 6.10 17.08
C LEU A 103 -21.43 6.73 17.42
#